data_AF-A0A7I4XSH5-F1
#
_entry.id   AF-A0A7I4XSH5-F1
#
_cell.length_a   1.000
_cell.length_b   1.000
_cell.length_c   1.000
_cell.angle_alpha   90.00
_cell.angle_beta   90.00
_cell.angle_gamma   90.00
#
_symmetry.space_group_name_H-M   'P 1'
#
loop_
_entity.id
_entity.type
_entity.pdbx_description
1 polymer ?
#
loop_
_entity_poly.entity_id
_entity_poly.type
_entity_poly.pdbx_seq_one_letter_code
_entity_poly.pdbx_strand_id
1 'polypeptide(L)'
;MEYKRKLQETEQRLRAIQHALPALPTPKKLCDRIIDYCWEFRDCINSVAAIENRVRKLRTSEGLSPFNDLHETEILELQCENMRVRILFIRSELRSLFLVPPLLSATEGMKEAQWEHLLASSQGDEELVTRQEDIERISTDQLHTLAGMETALRDLRRTLQKDKEMAENAFQKEIRDSMTQVRKTLGELKDMTLAKNAQEKSVVEEGEGSAEQREGQILVNNGAFLEELDTDDEATEPSQDMEVDHEIESQSDHEIESQSDHEAESPSDHEVESQSDHEVELQPDHEEEKRRIRLNELEEEIRLKLGALWEVEELIEQLEGEPKCPPRNFNEGIIIREEDKHMPCVFCEAIGLHYSDSCAIINTTWERRQILKMKGRCERCLEKRCPSDRFKCKKYFTKCYHCKSSGHHSAICFLPEHSEDVETRLQRAREDRWQYATSLRALHHARKTLLHHM
;
A
#
# COMPACT_ATOMS: atom_id res chain seq x y z
N MET A 1 -37.74 42.10 -47.30
CA MET A 1 -38.48 41.22 -46.37
C MET A 1 -37.63 40.04 -45.92
N GLU A 2 -36.98 39.30 -46.83
CA GLU A 2 -36.15 38.14 -46.49
C GLU A 2 -34.99 38.46 -45.50
N TYR A 3 -34.26 39.55 -45.70
CA TYR A 3 -33.19 39.99 -44.79
C TYR A 3 -33.68 40.25 -43.36
N LYS A 4 -34.85 40.87 -43.18
CA LYS A 4 -35.44 41.11 -41.85
C LYS A 4 -35.79 39.81 -41.13
N ARG A 5 -36.33 38.83 -41.86
CA ARG A 5 -36.63 37.50 -41.32
C ARG A 5 -35.36 36.76 -40.90
N LYS A 6 -34.32 36.77 -41.75
CA LYS A 6 -33.01 36.16 -41.44
C LYS A 6 -32.36 36.81 -40.20
N LEU A 7 -32.45 38.15 -40.07
CA LEU A 7 -31.95 38.86 -38.90
C LEU A 7 -32.70 38.42 -37.63
N GLN A 8 -34.03 38.43 -37.64
CA GLN A 8 -34.84 37.97 -36.50
C GLN A 8 -34.55 36.52 -36.10
N GLU A 9 -34.41 35.63 -37.08
CA GLU A 9 -34.06 34.23 -36.82
C GLU A 9 -32.67 34.10 -36.18
N THR A 10 -31.70 34.90 -36.65
CA THR A 10 -30.34 34.91 -36.10
C THR A 10 -30.34 35.46 -34.66
N GLU A 11 -31.07 36.53 -34.39
CA GLU A 11 -31.24 37.08 -33.04
C GLU A 11 -31.93 36.11 -32.08
N GLN A 12 -32.93 35.36 -32.56
CA GLN A 12 -33.58 34.31 -31.76
C GLN A 12 -32.62 33.17 -31.44
N ARG A 13 -31.83 32.71 -32.42
CA ARG A 13 -30.79 31.69 -32.19
C ARG A 13 -29.72 32.17 -31.22
N LEU A 14 -29.27 33.43 -31.35
CA LEU A 14 -28.30 34.03 -30.43
C LEU A 14 -28.84 34.05 -28.98
N ARG A 15 -30.08 34.50 -28.79
CA ARG A 15 -30.75 34.47 -27.47
C ARG A 15 -30.88 33.04 -26.93
N ALA A 16 -31.24 32.07 -27.77
CA ALA A 16 -31.34 30.68 -27.36
C ALA A 16 -29.98 30.12 -26.90
N ILE A 17 -28.89 30.44 -27.60
CA ILE A 17 -27.52 30.06 -27.20
C ILE A 17 -27.14 30.75 -25.89
N GLN A 18 -27.42 32.05 -25.75
CA GLN A 18 -27.15 32.80 -24.51
C GLN A 18 -27.89 32.21 -23.30
N HIS A 19 -29.14 31.78 -23.47
CA HIS A 19 -29.90 31.10 -22.42
C HIS A 19 -29.43 29.66 -22.12
N ALA A 20 -28.80 28.99 -23.08
CA ALA A 20 -28.27 27.64 -22.91
C ALA A 20 -26.89 27.61 -22.23
N LEU A 21 -26.17 28.74 -22.21
CA LEU A 21 -24.89 28.85 -21.52
C LEU A 21 -25.11 28.86 -19.99
N PRO A 22 -24.27 28.14 -19.21
CA PRO A 22 -24.29 28.27 -17.76
C PRO A 22 -23.92 29.70 -17.35
N ALA A 23 -24.32 30.10 -16.14
CA ALA A 23 -23.95 31.39 -15.59
C ALA A 23 -22.41 31.52 -15.57
N LEU A 24 -21.89 32.47 -16.34
CA LEU A 24 -20.45 32.70 -16.45
C LEU A 24 -19.92 33.37 -15.17
N PRO A 25 -18.70 33.05 -14.72
CA PRO A 25 -18.08 33.72 -13.59
C PRO A 25 -17.82 35.19 -13.90
N THR A 26 -17.71 36.02 -12.86
CA THR A 26 -17.29 37.42 -13.05
C THR A 26 -15.83 37.46 -13.54
N PRO A 27 -15.45 38.45 -14.36
CA PRO A 27 -14.08 38.58 -14.86
C PRO A 27 -13.00 38.51 -13.79
N LYS A 28 -13.23 39.17 -12.65
CA LYS A 28 -12.30 39.16 -11.52
C LYS A 28 -12.14 37.75 -10.94
N LYS A 29 -13.23 37.06 -10.60
CA LYS A 29 -13.18 35.69 -10.07
C LYS A 29 -12.50 34.71 -11.02
N LEU A 30 -12.71 34.86 -12.33
CA LEU A 30 -12.04 34.06 -13.34
C LEU A 30 -10.53 34.34 -13.37
N CYS A 31 -10.15 35.62 -13.35
CA CYS A 31 -8.75 36.04 -13.32
C CYS A 31 -8.04 35.50 -12.07
N ASP A 32 -8.62 35.70 -10.89
CA ASP A 32 -8.09 35.22 -9.60
C ASP A 32 -7.84 33.70 -9.68
N ARG A 33 -8.83 32.92 -10.15
CA ARG A 33 -8.70 31.46 -10.27
C ARG A 33 -7.63 31.02 -11.29
N ILE A 34 -7.47 31.75 -12.40
CA ILE A 34 -6.39 31.47 -13.36
C ILE A 34 -5.03 31.74 -12.71
N ILE A 35 -4.90 32.83 -11.98
CA ILE A 35 -3.66 33.21 -11.30
C ILE A 35 -3.30 32.16 -10.23
N ASP A 36 -4.27 31.71 -9.44
CA ASP A 36 -4.07 30.64 -8.44
C ASP A 36 -3.50 29.37 -9.08
N TYR A 37 -4.10 28.90 -10.17
CA TYR A 37 -3.59 27.73 -10.89
C TYR A 37 -2.22 27.98 -11.57
N CYS A 38 -1.93 29.21 -11.99
CA CYS A 38 -0.60 29.55 -12.52
C CYS A 38 0.47 29.48 -11.41
N TRP A 39 0.14 29.87 -10.18
CA TRP A 39 1.02 29.70 -9.02
C TRP A 39 1.22 28.23 -8.68
N GLU A 40 0.15 27.44 -8.60
CA GLU A 40 0.26 26.00 -8.39
C GLU A 40 1.09 25.31 -9.49
N PHE A 41 0.96 25.78 -10.74
CA PHE A 41 1.75 25.28 -11.86
C PHE A 41 3.24 25.59 -11.67
N ARG A 42 3.58 26.80 -11.23
CA ARG A 42 4.96 27.18 -10.91
C ARG A 42 5.55 26.32 -9.80
N ASP A 43 4.79 26.05 -8.75
CA ASP A 43 5.23 25.16 -7.67
C ASP A 43 5.48 23.73 -8.15
N CYS A 44 4.64 23.25 -9.08
CA CYS A 44 4.88 21.98 -9.74
C CYS A 44 6.20 21.99 -10.54
N ILE A 45 6.49 23.03 -11.31
CA ILE A 45 7.76 23.17 -12.06
C ILE A 45 8.96 23.13 -11.11
N ASN A 46 8.90 23.89 -10.01
CA ASN A 46 9.96 23.91 -9.00
C ASN A 46 10.15 22.53 -8.36
N SER A 47 9.05 21.82 -8.11
CA SER A 47 9.08 20.45 -7.58
C SER A 47 9.70 19.45 -8.57
N VAL A 48 9.40 19.58 -9.87
CA VAL A 48 10.05 18.76 -10.91
C VAL A 48 11.56 18.99 -10.93
N ALA A 49 12.01 20.25 -10.87
CA ALA A 49 13.43 20.57 -10.80
C ALA A 49 14.11 20.00 -9.53
N ALA A 50 13.40 19.99 -8.39
CA ALA A 50 13.88 19.39 -7.15
C ALA A 50 14.00 17.86 -7.27
N ILE A 51 13.01 17.20 -7.87
CA ILE A 51 13.05 15.76 -8.17
C ILE A 51 14.22 15.45 -9.11
N GLU A 52 14.40 16.23 -10.18
CA GLU A 52 15.51 16.04 -11.13
C GLU A 52 16.87 16.11 -10.44
N ASN A 53 17.05 17.07 -9.53
CA ASN A 53 18.29 17.18 -8.75
C ASN A 53 18.51 15.96 -7.84
N ARG A 54 17.44 15.39 -7.24
CA ARG A 54 17.54 14.17 -6.42
C ARG A 54 17.86 12.95 -7.27
N VAL A 55 17.19 12.78 -8.41
CA VAL A 55 17.48 11.71 -9.38
C VAL A 55 18.95 11.82 -9.84
N ARG A 56 19.43 13.03 -10.13
CA ARG A 56 20.83 13.24 -10.52
C ARG A 56 21.79 12.84 -9.41
N LYS A 57 21.54 13.24 -8.16
CA LYS A 57 22.35 12.87 -6.99
C LYS A 57 22.41 11.35 -6.80
N LEU A 58 21.26 10.68 -6.89
CA LEU A 58 21.14 9.22 -6.75
C LEU A 58 21.93 8.47 -7.84
N ARG A 59 22.01 9.02 -9.05
CA ARG A 59 22.79 8.42 -10.14
C ARG A 59 24.30 8.60 -9.97
N THR A 60 24.73 9.64 -9.25
CA THR A 60 26.15 9.96 -9.05
C THR A 60 26.71 9.48 -7.72
N SER A 61 25.87 9.01 -6.78
CA SER A 61 26.33 8.54 -5.48
C SER A 61 27.02 7.18 -5.62
N GLU A 62 28.33 7.20 -5.81
CA GLU A 62 29.16 6.00 -5.69
C GLU A 62 29.28 5.60 -4.20
N GLY A 63 28.76 4.43 -3.83
CA GLY A 63 29.06 3.79 -2.54
C GLY A 63 28.02 3.94 -1.43
N LEU A 64 26.77 4.33 -1.73
CA LEU A 64 25.68 4.22 -0.76
C LEU A 64 25.18 2.77 -0.62
N SER A 65 24.50 2.48 0.50
CA SER A 65 23.94 1.16 0.79
C SER A 65 22.88 0.80 -0.26
N PRO A 66 22.98 -0.36 -0.94
CA PRO A 66 22.03 -0.77 -1.98
C PRO A 66 20.56 -0.78 -1.53
N PHE A 67 20.31 -0.98 -0.23
CA PHE A 67 18.97 -0.99 0.34
C PHE A 67 18.35 0.41 0.42
N ASN A 68 19.13 1.43 0.79
CA ASN A 68 18.64 2.80 0.88
C ASN A 68 18.36 3.36 -0.52
N ASP A 69 19.21 3.03 -1.50
CA ASP A 69 19.07 3.51 -2.87
C ASP A 69 17.83 2.91 -3.56
N LEU A 70 17.48 1.66 -3.26
CA LEU A 70 16.28 1.02 -3.81
C LEU A 70 15.00 1.70 -3.30
N HIS A 71 14.93 1.97 -2.00
CA HIS A 71 13.78 2.64 -1.40
C HIS A 71 13.65 4.09 -1.86
N GLU A 72 14.77 4.84 -1.93
CA GLU A 72 14.78 6.20 -2.47
C GLU A 72 14.35 6.23 -3.95
N THR A 73 14.75 5.22 -4.74
CA THR A 73 14.28 5.06 -6.13
C THR A 73 12.76 4.91 -6.20
N GLU A 74 12.16 4.09 -5.33
CA GLU A 74 10.71 3.92 -5.21
C GLU A 74 9.98 5.21 -4.84
N ILE A 75 10.49 5.94 -3.85
CA ILE A 75 9.93 7.24 -3.46
C ILE A 75 9.97 8.22 -4.63
N LEU A 76 11.10 8.33 -5.33
CA LEU A 76 11.26 9.25 -6.45
C LEU A 76 10.35 8.91 -7.63
N GLU A 77 10.11 7.62 -7.91
CA GLU A 77 9.15 7.22 -8.94
C GLU A 77 7.71 7.63 -8.60
N LEU A 78 7.28 7.40 -7.35
CA LEU A 78 5.96 7.83 -6.89
C LEU A 78 5.81 9.35 -6.93
N GLN A 79 6.87 10.09 -6.60
CA GLN A 79 6.89 11.54 -6.71
C GLN A 79 6.83 12.02 -8.17
N CYS A 80 7.50 11.33 -9.11
CA CYS A 80 7.37 11.63 -10.53
C CYS A 80 5.93 11.45 -11.01
N GLU A 81 5.29 10.32 -10.69
CA GLU A 81 3.91 10.05 -11.08
C GLU A 81 2.93 11.06 -10.44
N ASN A 82 3.14 11.41 -9.16
CA ASN A 82 2.33 12.43 -8.49
C ASN A 82 2.43 13.79 -9.19
N MET A 83 3.65 14.24 -9.51
CA MET A 83 3.85 15.50 -10.23
C MET A 83 3.25 15.47 -11.64
N ARG A 84 3.37 14.33 -12.33
CA ARG A 84 2.78 14.13 -13.66
C ARG A 84 1.26 14.33 -13.63
N VAL A 85 0.58 13.68 -12.68
CA VAL A 85 -0.88 13.81 -12.52
C VAL A 85 -1.27 15.25 -12.16
N ARG A 86 -0.56 15.89 -11.23
CA ARG A 86 -0.82 17.29 -10.83
C ARG A 86 -0.67 18.25 -12.02
N ILE A 87 0.40 18.13 -12.81
CA ILE A 87 0.62 18.96 -14.00
C ILE A 87 -0.50 18.74 -15.03
N LEU A 88 -0.91 17.49 -15.27
CA LEU A 88 -2.01 17.18 -16.20
C LEU A 88 -3.35 17.78 -15.73
N PHE A 89 -3.63 17.71 -14.43
CA PHE A 89 -4.82 18.30 -13.83
C PHE A 89 -4.83 19.83 -14.01
N ILE A 90 -3.77 20.51 -13.56
CA ILE A 90 -3.65 21.98 -13.65
C ILE A 90 -3.74 22.45 -15.11
N ARG A 91 -3.07 21.74 -16.04
CA ARG A 91 -3.16 22.02 -17.48
C ARG A 91 -4.60 21.91 -18.00
N SER A 92 -5.35 20.89 -17.58
CA SER A 92 -6.75 20.70 -17.97
C SER A 92 -7.66 21.81 -17.42
N GLU A 93 -7.47 22.19 -16.17
CA GLU A 93 -8.21 23.27 -15.52
C GLU A 93 -7.93 24.61 -16.21
N LEU A 94 -6.66 24.96 -16.42
CA LEU A 94 -6.26 26.19 -17.09
C LEU A 94 -6.81 26.25 -18.52
N ARG A 95 -6.73 25.17 -19.30
CA ARG A 95 -7.37 25.10 -20.63
C ARG A 95 -8.86 25.44 -20.57
N SER A 96 -9.56 24.86 -19.61
CA SER A 96 -11.00 25.07 -19.44
C SER A 96 -11.31 26.50 -19.04
N LEU A 97 -10.52 27.10 -18.15
CA LEU A 97 -10.67 28.48 -17.72
C LEU A 97 -10.35 29.48 -18.85
N PHE A 98 -9.33 29.23 -19.67
CA PHE A 98 -8.96 30.09 -20.80
C PHE A 98 -9.98 30.06 -21.96
N LEU A 99 -10.96 29.15 -21.96
CA LEU A 99 -12.09 29.19 -22.88
C LEU A 99 -13.15 30.24 -22.49
N VAL A 100 -13.15 30.70 -21.23
CA VAL A 100 -14.18 31.60 -20.70
C VAL A 100 -14.00 33.07 -21.12
N PRO A 101 -12.79 33.67 -21.21
CA PRO A 101 -12.63 35.07 -21.61
C PRO A 101 -13.21 35.38 -23.01
N PRO A 102 -13.00 34.57 -24.06
CA PRO A 102 -13.66 34.78 -25.35
C PRO A 102 -15.19 34.72 -25.25
N LEU A 103 -15.74 33.85 -24.40
CA LEU A 103 -17.19 33.78 -24.17
C LEU A 103 -17.70 35.03 -23.47
N LEU A 104 -17.03 35.50 -22.41
CA LEU A 104 -17.35 36.75 -21.73
C LEU A 104 -17.30 37.95 -22.68
N SER A 105 -16.33 37.96 -23.61
CA SER A 105 -16.24 39.00 -24.64
C SER A 105 -17.37 38.92 -25.65
N ALA A 106 -17.75 37.71 -26.07
CA ALA A 106 -18.84 37.50 -27.01
C ALA A 106 -20.23 37.82 -26.40
N THR A 107 -20.39 37.64 -25.09
CA THR A 107 -21.63 37.97 -24.37
C THR A 107 -21.64 39.40 -23.80
N GLU A 108 -20.71 40.26 -24.23
CA GLU A 108 -20.56 41.65 -23.75
C GLU A 108 -20.33 41.79 -22.24
N GLY A 109 -19.96 40.70 -21.55
CA GLY A 109 -19.66 40.69 -20.11
C GLY A 109 -18.31 41.33 -19.77
N MET A 110 -17.41 41.45 -20.75
CA MET A 110 -16.10 42.07 -20.60
C MET A 110 -15.52 42.45 -21.98
N LYS A 111 -14.74 43.52 -22.08
CA LYS A 111 -13.95 43.80 -23.31
C LYS A 111 -12.59 43.10 -23.26
N GLU A 112 -12.09 42.64 -24.39
CA GLU A 112 -10.75 42.00 -24.50
C GLU A 112 -9.63 42.85 -23.88
N ALA A 113 -9.60 44.17 -24.13
CA ALA A 113 -8.61 45.06 -23.51
C ALA A 113 -8.70 45.13 -21.97
N GLN A 114 -9.90 44.94 -21.39
CA GLN A 114 -10.06 44.87 -19.94
C GLN A 114 -9.50 43.55 -19.39
N TRP A 115 -9.64 42.45 -20.14
CA TRP A 115 -9.07 41.16 -19.76
C TRP A 115 -7.55 41.21 -19.69
N GLU A 116 -6.92 41.73 -20.74
CA GLU A 116 -5.46 41.89 -20.80
C GLU A 116 -4.95 42.78 -19.66
N HIS A 117 -5.67 43.87 -19.35
CA HIS A 117 -5.35 44.72 -18.21
C HIS A 117 -5.50 43.97 -16.88
N LEU A 118 -6.56 43.19 -16.69
CA LEU A 118 -6.78 42.41 -15.46
C LEU A 118 -5.64 41.41 -15.25
N LEU A 119 -5.33 40.60 -16.26
CA LEU A 119 -4.22 39.63 -16.20
C LEU A 119 -2.88 40.32 -15.92
N ALA A 120 -2.58 41.44 -16.59
CA ALA A 120 -1.34 42.19 -16.36
C ALA A 120 -1.28 42.81 -14.95
N SER A 121 -2.41 43.28 -14.42
CA SER A 121 -2.47 43.90 -13.09
C SER A 121 -2.40 42.88 -11.94
N SER A 122 -2.72 41.62 -12.20
CA SER A 122 -2.68 40.54 -11.20
C SER A 122 -1.31 39.85 -11.10
N GLN A 123 -0.39 40.13 -12.03
CA GLN A 123 0.99 39.69 -11.91
C GLN A 123 1.67 40.57 -10.84
N GLY A 124 1.98 39.99 -9.68
CA GLY A 124 2.79 40.66 -8.66
C GLY A 124 4.23 40.91 -9.13
N ASP A 125 5.14 41.21 -8.20
CA ASP A 125 6.55 41.49 -8.53
C ASP A 125 7.31 40.30 -9.16
N GLU A 126 6.78 39.08 -9.04
CA GLU A 126 7.38 37.89 -9.64
C GLU A 126 6.76 37.56 -11.01
N GLU A 127 7.63 37.24 -11.98
CA GLU A 127 7.25 36.93 -13.35
C GLU A 127 6.49 35.59 -13.42
N LEU A 128 5.16 35.67 -13.39
CA LEU A 128 4.26 34.52 -13.50
C LEU A 128 3.91 34.23 -14.96
N VAL A 129 4.06 32.98 -15.38
CA VAL A 129 3.65 32.55 -16.73
C VAL A 129 2.12 32.47 -16.80
N THR A 130 1.49 33.48 -17.38
CA THR A 130 0.02 33.57 -17.51
C THR A 130 -0.47 33.31 -18.93
N ARG A 131 0.43 33.30 -19.93
CA ARG A 131 0.05 33.06 -21.32
C ARG A 131 -0.21 31.57 -21.54
N GLN A 132 -1.41 31.25 -22.04
CA GLN A 132 -1.83 29.86 -22.27
C GLN A 132 -0.83 29.08 -23.13
N GLU A 133 -0.33 29.67 -24.22
CA GLU A 133 0.63 29.01 -25.12
C GLU A 133 1.95 28.62 -24.41
N ASP A 134 2.44 29.49 -23.52
CA ASP A 134 3.65 29.25 -22.75
C ASP A 134 3.42 28.16 -21.70
N ILE A 135 2.27 28.17 -21.01
CA ILE A 135 1.87 27.12 -20.05
C ILE A 135 1.77 25.76 -20.76
N GLU A 136 1.20 25.72 -21.96
CA GLU A 136 1.07 24.51 -22.76
C GLU A 136 2.41 23.94 -23.21
N ARG A 137 3.32 24.82 -23.65
CA ARG A 137 4.70 24.44 -24.00
C ARG A 137 5.44 23.91 -22.79
N ILE A 138 5.48 24.69 -21.70
CA ILE A 138 6.21 24.33 -20.48
C ILE A 138 5.64 23.04 -19.87
N SER A 139 4.31 22.88 -19.79
CA SER A 139 3.73 21.65 -19.25
C SER A 139 4.09 20.42 -20.09
N THR A 140 4.14 20.55 -21.42
CA THR A 140 4.57 19.46 -22.30
C THR A 140 6.04 19.11 -22.09
N ASP A 141 6.90 20.12 -21.95
CA ASP A 141 8.32 19.93 -21.67
C ASP A 141 8.54 19.26 -20.30
N GLN A 142 7.86 19.72 -19.25
CA GLN A 142 7.96 19.12 -17.91
C GLN A 142 7.45 17.67 -17.87
N LEU A 143 6.36 17.37 -18.57
CA LEU A 143 5.85 15.99 -18.69
C LEU A 143 6.85 15.09 -19.42
N HIS A 144 7.55 15.61 -20.43
CA HIS A 144 8.61 14.87 -21.11
C HIS A 144 9.80 14.60 -20.18
N THR A 145 10.23 15.61 -19.42
CA THR A 145 11.29 15.48 -18.41
C THR A 145 10.93 14.42 -17.36
N LEU A 146 9.71 14.45 -16.82
CA LEU A 146 9.22 13.45 -15.86
C LEU A 146 9.25 12.03 -16.43
N ALA A 147 8.78 11.83 -17.67
CA ALA A 147 8.83 10.51 -18.32
C ALA A 147 10.28 10.02 -18.55
N GLY A 148 11.21 10.93 -18.83
CA GLY A 148 12.64 10.64 -18.91
C GLY A 148 13.22 10.20 -17.57
N MET A 149 12.86 10.89 -16.47
CA MET A 149 13.28 10.54 -15.12
C MET A 149 12.70 9.20 -14.66
N GLU A 150 11.41 8.93 -14.90
CA GLU A 150 10.79 7.63 -14.59
C GLU A 150 11.52 6.48 -15.30
N THR A 151 11.89 6.67 -16.57
CA THR A 151 12.63 5.64 -17.32
C THR A 151 14.02 5.42 -16.70
N ALA A 152 14.72 6.51 -16.36
CA ALA A 152 16.02 6.43 -15.70
C ALA A 152 15.96 5.75 -14.32
N LEU A 153 14.91 6.03 -13.52
CA LEU A 153 14.68 5.41 -12.22
C LEU A 153 14.36 3.92 -12.35
N ARG A 154 13.51 3.53 -13.31
CA ARG A 154 13.21 2.11 -13.57
C ARG A 154 14.46 1.32 -13.95
N ASP A 155 15.33 1.89 -14.78
CA ASP A 155 16.58 1.25 -15.17
C ASP A 155 17.57 1.18 -14.00
N LEU A 156 17.62 2.22 -13.16
CA LEU A 156 18.41 2.21 -11.92
C LEU A 156 17.92 1.13 -10.96
N ARG A 157 16.60 1.02 -10.73
CA ARG A 157 16.00 -0.04 -9.91
C ARG A 157 16.39 -1.42 -10.38
N ARG A 158 16.28 -1.68 -11.69
CA ARG A 158 16.68 -2.99 -12.28
C ARG A 158 18.15 -3.30 -12.01
N THR A 159 19.02 -2.29 -12.10
CA THR A 159 20.46 -2.42 -11.84
C THR A 159 20.69 -2.73 -10.36
N LEU A 160 20.10 -1.96 -9.45
CA LEU A 160 20.20 -2.17 -8.00
C LEU A 160 19.65 -3.53 -7.56
N GLN A 161 18.54 -3.98 -8.14
CA GLN A 161 17.96 -5.31 -7.87
C GLN A 161 18.92 -6.42 -8.31
N LYS A 162 19.50 -6.31 -9.51
CA LYS A 162 20.49 -7.26 -10.01
C LYS A 162 21.74 -7.29 -9.12
N ASP A 163 22.22 -6.13 -8.68
CA ASP A 163 23.39 -6.03 -7.80
C ASP A 163 23.10 -6.65 -6.43
N LYS A 164 21.90 -6.43 -5.88
CA LYS A 164 21.41 -7.08 -4.66
C LYS A 164 21.38 -8.60 -4.82
N GLU A 165 20.79 -9.12 -5.90
CA GLU A 165 20.76 -10.56 -6.18
C GLU A 165 22.17 -11.15 -6.33
N MET A 166 23.08 -10.44 -7.00
CA MET A 166 24.49 -10.86 -7.12
C MET A 166 25.19 -10.90 -5.76
N ALA A 167 24.97 -9.89 -4.91
CA ALA A 167 25.54 -9.84 -3.57
C ALA A 167 24.98 -10.96 -2.66
N GLU A 168 23.67 -11.20 -2.69
CA GLU A 168 23.02 -12.31 -1.97
C GLU A 168 23.56 -13.67 -2.43
N ASN A 169 23.68 -13.87 -3.74
CA ASN A 169 24.26 -15.11 -4.30
C ASN A 169 25.73 -15.29 -3.92
N ALA A 170 26.53 -14.22 -3.93
CA ALA A 170 27.93 -14.26 -3.51
C ALA A 170 28.05 -14.62 -2.02
N PHE A 171 27.24 -14.00 -1.17
CA PHE A 171 27.18 -14.29 0.26
C PHE A 171 26.75 -15.73 0.55
N GLN A 172 25.70 -16.22 -0.12
CA GLN A 172 25.27 -17.61 0.01
C GLN A 172 26.36 -18.60 -0.42
N LYS A 173 27.11 -18.28 -1.48
CA LYS A 173 28.25 -19.08 -1.93
C LYS A 173 29.35 -19.09 -0.86
N GLU A 174 29.69 -17.93 -0.30
CA GLU A 174 30.69 -17.82 0.76
C GLU A 174 30.31 -18.61 2.02
N ILE A 175 29.04 -18.57 2.44
CA ILE A 175 28.52 -19.40 3.53
C ILE A 175 28.68 -20.88 3.21
N ARG A 176 28.32 -21.30 1.99
CA ARG A 176 28.42 -22.70 1.56
C ARG A 176 29.87 -23.19 1.54
N ASP A 177 30.78 -22.36 1.06
CA ASP A 177 32.22 -22.66 1.02
C ASP A 177 32.78 -22.76 2.45
N SER A 178 32.39 -21.83 3.33
CA SER A 178 32.76 -21.85 4.76
C SER A 178 32.23 -23.09 5.47
N MET A 179 30.97 -23.46 5.24
CA MET A 179 30.38 -24.70 5.79
C MET A 179 31.08 -25.95 5.28
N THR A 180 31.49 -25.97 4.01
CA THR A 180 32.30 -27.06 3.44
C THR A 180 33.66 -27.15 4.12
N GLN A 181 34.31 -26.01 4.39
CA GLN A 181 35.57 -25.96 5.11
C GLN A 181 35.43 -26.46 6.56
N VAL A 182 34.40 -26.04 7.29
CA VAL A 182 34.10 -26.53 8.65
C VAL A 182 33.86 -28.04 8.66
N ARG A 183 33.12 -28.58 7.69
CA ARG A 183 32.92 -30.03 7.56
C ARG A 183 34.23 -30.77 7.30
N LYS A 184 35.11 -30.19 6.48
CA LYS A 184 36.43 -30.77 6.20
C LYS A 184 37.31 -30.81 7.44
N THR A 185 37.41 -29.70 8.19
CA THR A 185 38.22 -29.65 9.42
C THR A 185 37.66 -30.58 10.51
N LEU A 186 36.33 -30.69 10.64
CA LEU A 186 35.70 -31.67 11.53
C LEU A 186 35.99 -33.12 11.10
N GLY A 187 36.01 -33.40 9.79
CA GLY A 187 36.42 -34.69 9.24
C GLY A 187 37.87 -35.04 9.60
N GLU A 188 38.80 -34.12 9.37
CA GLU A 188 40.21 -34.29 9.72
C GLU A 188 40.42 -34.52 11.23
N LEU A 189 39.70 -33.77 12.08
CA LEU A 189 39.75 -33.95 13.55
C LEU A 189 39.22 -35.32 13.98
N LYS A 190 38.14 -35.79 13.34
CA LYS A 190 37.56 -37.12 13.60
C LYS A 190 38.56 -38.22 13.22
N ASP A 191 39.18 -38.12 12.05
CA ASP A 191 40.17 -39.10 11.58
C ASP A 191 41.41 -39.12 12.49
N MET A 192 41.88 -37.95 12.94
CA MET A 192 42.96 -37.85 13.95
C MET A 192 42.59 -38.54 15.27
N THR A 193 41.34 -38.39 15.73
CA THR A 193 40.86 -39.02 16.98
C THR A 193 40.79 -40.54 16.84
N LEU A 194 40.30 -41.04 15.70
CA LEU A 194 40.27 -42.47 15.40
C LEU A 194 41.67 -43.07 15.32
N ALA A 195 42.62 -42.37 14.69
CA ALA A 195 44.01 -42.79 14.62
C ALA A 195 44.67 -42.86 16.01
N LYS A 196 44.43 -41.85 16.86
CA LYS A 196 44.93 -41.83 18.24
C LYS A 196 44.37 -43.00 19.06
N ASN A 197 43.07 -43.27 18.95
CA ASN A 197 42.43 -44.40 19.63
C ASN A 197 42.96 -45.76 19.14
N ALA A 198 43.24 -45.91 17.84
CA ALA A 198 43.85 -47.13 17.31
C ALA A 198 45.27 -47.34 17.83
N GLN A 199 46.04 -46.26 17.98
CA GLN A 199 47.40 -46.31 18.53
C GLN A 199 47.39 -46.66 20.03
N GLU A 200 46.47 -46.10 20.82
CA GLU A 200 46.29 -46.44 22.23
C GLU A 200 45.84 -47.91 22.40
N LYS A 201 45.02 -48.44 21.49
CA LYS A 201 44.61 -49.86 21.51
C LYS A 201 45.76 -50.84 21.27
N SER A 202 46.81 -50.42 20.55
CA SER A 202 48.02 -51.24 20.31
C SER A 202 48.99 -51.31 21.50
N VAL A 203 48.87 -50.41 22.49
CA VAL A 203 49.75 -50.36 23.68
C VAL A 203 49.19 -51.16 24.86
N VAL A 204 47.93 -51.63 24.79
CA VAL A 204 47.25 -52.35 25.89
C VAL A 204 47.27 -53.88 25.71
N GLU A 205 47.80 -54.41 24.61
CA GLU A 205 47.93 -55.87 24.39
C GLU A 205 49.10 -56.56 25.15
N GLU A 206 49.81 -55.86 26.05
CA GLU A 206 50.76 -56.50 26.99
C GLU A 206 50.32 -56.41 28.47
N GLY A 207 49.05 -56.12 28.74
CA GLY A 207 48.52 -55.97 30.11
C GLY A 207 47.19 -56.66 30.35
N GLU A 208 47.02 -57.91 29.90
CA GLU A 208 45.87 -58.74 30.26
C GLU A 208 45.91 -59.08 31.76
N GLY A 209 45.11 -58.37 32.54
CA GLY A 209 44.75 -58.76 33.89
C GLY A 209 44.43 -57.58 34.78
N SER A 210 43.23 -57.01 34.68
CA SER A 210 42.50 -56.24 35.73
C SER A 210 41.43 -55.26 35.19
N ALA A 211 40.98 -55.37 33.93
CA ALA A 211 40.06 -54.37 33.36
C ALA A 211 38.57 -54.54 33.77
N GLU A 212 38.13 -55.73 34.18
CA GLU A 212 36.72 -55.99 34.53
C GLU A 212 36.25 -55.30 35.83
N GLN A 213 37.17 -54.83 36.70
CA GLN A 213 36.79 -54.11 37.92
C GLN A 213 36.62 -52.59 37.73
N ARG A 214 37.10 -52.00 36.64
CA ARG A 214 37.00 -50.54 36.43
C ARG A 214 35.77 -50.10 35.64
N GLU A 215 35.21 -50.97 34.79
CA GLU A 215 34.04 -50.62 33.98
C GLU A 215 32.75 -50.53 34.81
N GLY A 216 32.65 -51.30 35.90
CA GLY A 216 31.55 -51.22 36.87
C GLY A 216 31.50 -49.92 37.69
N GLN A 217 32.61 -49.19 37.83
CA GLN A 217 32.66 -47.95 38.62
C GLN A 217 32.25 -46.71 37.82
N ILE A 218 32.38 -46.73 36.49
CA ILE A 218 32.08 -45.57 35.62
C ILE A 218 30.59 -45.46 35.31
N LEU A 219 29.87 -46.60 35.20
CA LEU A 219 28.42 -46.61 35.02
C LEU A 219 27.65 -46.11 36.25
N VAL A 220 28.23 -46.19 37.45
CA VAL A 220 27.61 -45.66 38.69
C VAL A 220 27.73 -44.14 38.78
N ASN A 221 28.81 -43.54 38.27
CA ASN A 221 29.01 -42.09 38.34
C ASN A 221 28.20 -41.31 37.29
N ASN A 222 27.87 -41.90 36.15
CA ASN A 222 27.04 -41.22 35.14
C ASN A 222 25.54 -41.26 35.47
N GLY A 223 25.09 -42.20 36.31
CA GLY A 223 23.71 -42.24 36.80
C GLY A 223 23.37 -41.13 37.78
N ALA A 224 24.35 -40.66 38.56
CA ALA A 224 24.15 -39.63 39.59
C ALA A 224 24.13 -38.17 39.06
N PHE A 225 24.38 -37.96 37.76
CA PHE A 225 24.42 -36.62 37.16
C PHE A 225 23.13 -36.22 36.42
N LEU A 226 22.18 -37.15 36.26
CA LEU A 226 20.91 -36.93 35.56
C LEU A 226 19.68 -36.86 36.49
N GLU A 227 19.90 -36.83 37.81
CA GLU A 227 18.84 -36.86 38.83
C GLU A 227 18.59 -35.51 39.54
N GLU A 228 19.01 -34.38 38.95
CA GLU A 228 18.86 -33.05 39.57
C GLU A 228 18.26 -31.97 38.64
N LEU A 229 17.28 -32.36 37.83
CA LEU A 229 16.38 -31.41 37.15
C LEU A 229 14.94 -31.86 37.31
N ASP A 230 14.48 -31.89 38.56
CA ASP A 230 13.06 -31.91 38.89
C ASP A 230 12.51 -30.47 38.95
N THR A 231 11.44 -30.30 38.18
CA THR A 231 10.20 -29.58 38.52
C THR A 231 10.29 -28.11 38.95
N ASP A 232 9.91 -27.22 38.03
CA ASP A 232 8.90 -26.19 38.29
C ASP A 232 8.39 -25.70 36.92
N ASP A 233 7.19 -26.13 36.52
CA ASP A 233 6.26 -25.25 35.79
C ASP A 233 4.86 -25.86 35.78
N GLU A 234 3.95 -25.06 36.34
CA GLU A 234 2.56 -25.34 36.65
C GLU A 234 1.74 -25.74 35.41
N ALA A 235 1.09 -26.88 35.51
CA ALA A 235 -0.08 -27.20 34.71
C ALA A 235 -1.23 -26.26 35.09
N THR A 236 -1.56 -25.31 34.22
CA THR A 236 -2.84 -24.59 34.27
C THR A 236 -3.76 -25.14 33.18
N GLU A 237 -4.78 -25.87 33.60
CA GLU A 237 -5.89 -26.29 32.74
C GLU A 237 -6.73 -25.08 32.28
N PRO A 238 -7.31 -25.08 31.07
CA PRO A 238 -8.45 -24.26 30.78
C PRO A 238 -9.71 -25.13 30.71
N SER A 239 -10.49 -25.06 31.79
CA SER A 239 -11.89 -25.49 31.82
C SER A 239 -12.81 -24.33 31.41
N GLN A 240 -13.93 -24.70 30.78
CA GLN A 240 -15.25 -24.07 30.88
C GLN A 240 -15.54 -22.82 30.03
N ASP A 241 -16.21 -23.10 28.92
CA ASP A 241 -17.47 -22.49 28.49
C ASP A 241 -18.05 -21.44 29.45
N MET A 242 -18.07 -20.18 29.00
CA MET A 242 -18.95 -19.16 29.52
C MET A 242 -19.72 -18.55 28.35
N GLU A 243 -20.95 -19.04 28.17
CA GLU A 243 -22.03 -18.34 27.49
C GLU A 243 -22.26 -17.01 28.23
N VAL A 244 -22.16 -15.89 27.53
CA VAL A 244 -22.61 -14.58 28.03
C VAL A 244 -23.72 -14.11 27.11
N ASP A 245 -24.96 -14.34 27.57
CA ASP A 245 -26.13 -13.59 27.15
C ASP A 245 -25.93 -12.13 27.57
N HIS A 246 -25.94 -11.21 26.61
CA HIS A 246 -26.20 -9.80 26.89
C HIS A 246 -27.35 -9.32 26.01
N GLU A 247 -28.56 -9.48 26.55
CA GLU A 247 -29.69 -8.61 26.24
C GLU A 247 -29.28 -7.17 26.59
N ILE A 248 -29.26 -6.28 25.59
CA ILE A 248 -29.33 -4.83 25.82
C ILE A 248 -30.52 -4.32 25.03
N GLU A 249 -31.46 -3.81 25.80
CA GLU A 249 -32.74 -3.24 25.38
C GLU A 249 -32.55 -2.06 24.43
N SER A 250 -33.30 -2.13 23.34
CA SER A 250 -33.59 -1.03 22.43
C SER A 250 -34.52 0.01 23.08
N GLN A 251 -34.01 1.23 23.28
CA GLN A 251 -34.80 2.46 23.50
C GLN A 251 -34.12 3.58 22.70
N SER A 252 -34.61 3.90 21.50
CA SER A 252 -35.62 4.92 21.18
C SER A 252 -35.00 6.27 20.80
N ASP A 253 -35.11 6.59 19.51
CA ASP A 253 -35.39 7.87 18.85
C ASP A 253 -35.08 9.17 19.61
N HIS A 254 -34.25 10.01 18.99
CA HIS A 254 -34.53 11.44 18.91
C HIS A 254 -33.85 12.07 17.67
N GLU A 255 -34.69 12.37 16.68
CA GLU A 255 -34.46 13.37 15.64
C GLU A 255 -34.26 14.74 16.30
N ILE A 256 -33.20 15.47 15.94
CA ILE A 256 -33.17 16.94 16.05
C ILE A 256 -32.54 17.48 14.77
N GLU A 257 -33.40 17.88 13.84
CA GLU A 257 -33.12 18.93 12.87
C GLU A 257 -32.82 20.24 13.61
N SER A 258 -31.85 21.02 13.15
CA SER A 258 -31.84 22.47 13.37
C SER A 258 -31.13 23.17 12.22
N GLN A 259 -31.98 23.67 11.33
CA GLN A 259 -31.74 24.81 10.45
C GLN A 259 -31.44 26.07 11.28
N SER A 260 -30.61 26.97 10.75
CA SER A 260 -31.00 28.33 10.35
C SER A 260 -29.83 29.32 10.40
N ASP A 261 -29.53 29.87 9.23
CA ASP A 261 -29.26 31.27 8.90
C ASP A 261 -29.04 32.28 10.05
N HIS A 262 -28.03 33.16 9.91
CA HIS A 262 -28.28 34.61 9.77
C HIS A 262 -27.00 35.37 9.36
N GLU A 263 -27.16 36.15 8.29
CA GLU A 263 -26.33 37.28 7.87
C GLU A 263 -26.32 38.40 8.93
N ALA A 264 -25.23 39.15 9.03
CA ALA A 264 -25.28 40.54 9.49
C ALA A 264 -24.12 41.36 8.93
N GLU A 265 -24.49 42.51 8.38
CA GLU A 265 -23.69 43.52 7.73
C GLU A 265 -22.86 44.40 8.70
N SER A 266 -21.85 45.05 8.10
CA SER A 266 -21.25 46.37 8.35
C SER A 266 -21.39 47.07 9.72
N PRO A 267 -20.29 47.63 10.26
CA PRO A 267 -20.34 48.71 11.22
C PRO A 267 -20.14 50.09 10.54
N SER A 268 -21.03 51.03 10.89
CA SER A 268 -20.88 52.46 10.68
C SER A 268 -20.09 53.13 11.81
N ASP A 269 -19.36 54.17 11.44
CA ASP A 269 -18.62 55.10 12.31
C ASP A 269 -19.46 55.72 13.43
N HIS A 270 -18.87 55.88 14.61
CA HIS A 270 -19.01 57.09 15.43
C HIS A 270 -17.89 57.18 16.50
N GLU A 271 -17.09 58.24 16.37
CA GLU A 271 -16.16 58.75 17.38
C GLU A 271 -16.91 59.26 18.62
N VAL A 272 -16.44 58.90 19.83
CA VAL A 272 -16.54 59.73 21.03
C VAL A 272 -15.30 59.49 21.88
N GLU A 273 -14.47 60.53 22.04
CA GLU A 273 -13.44 60.64 23.07
C GLU A 273 -14.10 60.67 24.45
N SER A 274 -13.59 59.86 25.39
CA SER A 274 -13.67 60.20 26.80
C SER A 274 -12.55 59.53 27.59
N GLN A 275 -11.73 60.37 28.21
CA GLN A 275 -10.69 60.01 29.17
C GLN A 275 -11.35 59.50 30.45
N SER A 276 -10.97 58.31 30.90
CA SER A 276 -11.04 57.95 32.31
C SER A 276 -9.95 56.93 32.63
N ASP A 277 -9.01 57.36 33.47
CA ASP A 277 -8.14 56.50 34.24
C ASP A 277 -9.00 55.58 35.11
N HIS A 278 -9.09 54.30 34.75
CA HIS A 278 -9.40 53.23 35.68
C HIS A 278 -8.63 51.97 35.25
N GLU A 279 -7.69 51.62 36.11
CA GLU A 279 -7.56 50.28 36.68
C GLU A 279 -7.43 49.11 35.68
N VAL A 280 -6.21 48.59 35.63
CA VAL A 280 -5.78 47.34 34.99
C VAL A 280 -6.85 46.24 35.11
N GLU A 281 -7.73 46.14 34.11
CA GLU A 281 -8.58 44.99 33.90
C GLU A 281 -7.72 43.89 33.25
N LEU A 282 -7.48 42.87 34.06
CA LEU A 282 -6.84 41.60 33.75
C LEU A 282 -7.40 41.04 32.44
N GLN A 283 -6.58 41.00 31.40
CA GLN A 283 -6.83 40.17 30.23
C GLN A 283 -7.05 38.72 30.71
N PRO A 284 -8.17 38.07 30.38
CA PRO A 284 -8.27 36.62 30.47
C PRO A 284 -7.23 36.01 29.53
N ASP A 285 -6.13 35.63 30.16
CA ASP A 285 -5.09 34.66 29.83
C ASP A 285 -5.04 34.15 28.38
N HIS A 286 -4.17 34.74 27.55
CA HIS A 286 -3.82 34.24 26.20
C HIS A 286 -3.47 32.73 26.21
N GLU A 287 -3.01 32.19 27.34
CA GLU A 287 -2.73 30.76 27.51
C GLU A 287 -4.00 29.89 27.62
N GLU A 288 -5.10 30.43 28.15
CA GLU A 288 -6.39 29.73 28.20
C GLU A 288 -7.00 29.59 26.79
N GLU A 289 -6.91 30.64 25.98
CA GLU A 289 -7.34 30.58 24.56
C GLU A 289 -6.53 29.54 23.78
N LYS A 290 -5.20 29.51 23.95
CA LYS A 290 -4.34 28.49 23.32
C LYS A 290 -4.73 27.07 23.76
N ARG A 291 -5.01 26.86 25.05
CA ARG A 291 -5.47 25.56 25.56
C ARG A 291 -6.79 25.15 24.93
N ARG A 292 -7.74 26.07 24.79
CA ARG A 292 -9.04 25.82 24.14
C ARG A 292 -8.88 25.42 22.67
N ILE A 293 -8.06 26.15 21.91
CA ILE A 293 -7.75 25.80 20.51
C ILE A 293 -7.15 24.40 20.43
N ARG A 294 -6.16 24.09 21.29
CA ARG A 294 -5.51 22.78 21.31
C ARG A 294 -6.48 21.65 21.67
N LEU A 295 -7.45 21.91 22.54
CA LEU A 295 -8.49 20.94 22.89
C LEU A 295 -9.38 20.62 21.69
N ASN A 296 -9.81 21.65 20.95
CA ASN A 296 -10.61 21.48 19.73
C ASN A 296 -9.84 20.70 18.66
N GLU A 297 -8.54 20.97 18.47
CA GLU A 297 -7.68 20.21 17.56
C GLU A 297 -7.63 18.72 17.93
N LEU A 298 -7.45 18.41 19.22
CA LEU A 298 -7.42 17.02 19.69
C LEU A 298 -8.77 16.33 19.55
N GLU A 299 -9.87 17.03 19.78
CA GLU A 299 -11.22 16.48 19.59
C GLU A 299 -11.49 16.13 18.13
N GLU A 300 -11.08 17.00 17.21
CA GLU A 300 -11.19 16.74 15.78
C GLU A 300 -10.29 15.56 15.36
N GLU A 301 -9.05 15.50 15.87
CA GLU A 301 -8.15 14.37 15.60
C GLU A 301 -8.72 13.04 16.12
N ILE A 302 -9.31 13.04 17.34
CA ILE A 302 -10.00 11.87 17.89
C ILE A 302 -11.17 11.46 16.98
N ARG A 303 -11.99 12.41 16.53
CA ARG A 303 -13.15 12.15 15.64
C ARG A 303 -12.71 11.50 14.33
N LEU A 304 -11.67 12.03 13.69
CA LEU A 304 -11.12 11.48 12.46
C LEU A 304 -10.57 10.06 12.67
N LYS A 305 -9.84 9.83 13.76
CA LYS A 305 -9.28 8.51 14.08
C LYS A 305 -10.34 7.48 14.43
N LEU A 306 -11.43 7.88 15.10
CA LEU A 306 -12.58 7.00 15.33
C LEU A 306 -13.27 6.62 14.02
N GLY A 307 -13.44 7.57 13.09
CA GLY A 307 -13.95 7.27 11.74
C GLY A 307 -13.08 6.25 11.00
N ALA A 308 -11.76 6.46 10.98
CA ALA A 308 -10.83 5.52 10.37
C ALA A 308 -10.85 4.13 11.03
N LEU A 309 -11.02 4.07 12.36
CA LEU A 309 -11.14 2.80 13.08
C LEU A 309 -12.40 2.04 12.64
N TRP A 310 -13.54 2.74 12.51
CA TRP A 310 -14.80 2.14 12.07
C TRP A 310 -14.70 1.60 10.63
N GLU A 311 -14.09 2.36 9.71
CA GLU A 311 -13.84 1.92 8.33
C GLU A 311 -12.97 0.64 8.28
N VAL A 312 -11.93 0.57 9.12
CA VAL A 312 -11.08 -0.63 9.21
C VAL A 312 -11.84 -1.82 9.83
N GLU A 313 -12.69 -1.59 10.81
CA GLU A 313 -13.50 -2.65 11.42
C GLU A 313 -14.52 -3.22 10.43
N GLU A 314 -15.18 -2.37 9.62
CA GLU A 314 -16.06 -2.82 8.54
C GLU A 314 -15.28 -3.65 7.49
N LEU A 315 -14.08 -3.21 7.12
CA LEU A 315 -13.23 -3.96 6.20
C LEU A 315 -12.83 -5.33 6.76
N ILE A 316 -12.51 -5.42 8.05
CA ILE A 316 -12.20 -6.69 8.72
C ILE A 316 -13.41 -7.63 8.67
N GLU A 317 -14.60 -7.15 8.99
CA GLU A 317 -15.83 -7.95 8.95
C GLU A 317 -16.11 -8.49 7.53
N GLN A 318 -15.97 -7.62 6.52
CA GLN A 318 -16.11 -8.02 5.11
C GLN A 318 -15.10 -9.12 4.73
N LEU A 319 -13.82 -8.96 5.08
CA LEU A 319 -12.76 -9.94 4.80
C LEU A 319 -12.92 -11.25 5.57
N GLU A 320 -13.49 -11.21 6.77
CA GLU A 320 -13.78 -12.41 7.57
C GLU A 320 -14.94 -13.22 7.00
N GLY A 321 -15.90 -12.56 6.33
CA GLY A 321 -17.01 -13.19 5.62
C GLY A 321 -16.65 -13.82 4.26
N GLU A 322 -15.49 -13.49 3.68
CA GLU A 322 -15.06 -14.05 2.40
C GLU A 322 -14.74 -15.58 2.51
N PRO A 323 -15.02 -16.39 1.46
CA PRO A 323 -14.73 -17.81 1.50
C PRO A 323 -13.21 -18.08 1.52
N LYS A 324 -12.77 -18.93 2.45
CA LYS A 324 -11.34 -19.28 2.63
C LYS A 324 -11.10 -20.77 2.51
N CYS A 325 -9.90 -21.15 2.10
CA CYS A 325 -9.37 -22.51 2.20
C CYS A 325 -7.86 -22.47 2.50
N PRO A 326 -7.27 -23.61 2.94
CA PRO A 326 -5.82 -23.69 3.08
C PRO A 326 -5.09 -23.32 1.78
N PRO A 327 -3.90 -22.69 1.87
CA PRO A 327 -3.12 -22.29 0.71
C PRO A 327 -2.67 -23.51 -0.09
N ARG A 328 -2.39 -23.28 -1.38
CA ARG A 328 -1.90 -24.33 -2.27
C ARG A 328 -0.50 -24.75 -1.86
N ASN A 329 -0.34 -26.02 -1.48
CA ASN A 329 0.97 -26.52 -1.09
C ASN A 329 1.82 -26.90 -2.31
N PHE A 330 2.82 -26.07 -2.62
CA PHE A 330 3.80 -26.31 -3.69
C PHE A 330 4.96 -27.21 -3.25
N ASN A 331 5.20 -27.35 -1.94
CA ASN A 331 6.37 -28.05 -1.38
C ASN A 331 6.09 -29.53 -1.08
N GLU A 332 4.86 -29.87 -0.67
CA GLU A 332 4.46 -31.24 -0.30
C GLU A 332 3.89 -32.06 -1.48
N GLY A 333 3.92 -31.50 -2.68
CA GLY A 333 3.34 -32.13 -3.87
C GLY A 333 4.06 -33.39 -4.37
N ILE A 334 5.09 -33.86 -3.67
CA ILE A 334 5.99 -34.93 -4.11
C ILE A 334 5.20 -36.24 -4.28
N ILE A 335 5.36 -36.87 -5.44
CA ILE A 335 4.71 -38.15 -5.71
C ILE A 335 5.50 -39.26 -5.03
N ILE A 336 4.97 -39.75 -3.91
CA ILE A 336 5.57 -40.86 -3.14
C ILE A 336 5.09 -42.22 -3.66
N ARG A 337 3.86 -42.29 -4.20
CA ARG A 337 3.24 -43.53 -4.65
C ARG A 337 3.90 -44.04 -5.94
N GLU A 338 4.37 -45.28 -5.91
CA GLU A 338 5.09 -45.90 -7.05
C GLU A 338 4.25 -45.91 -8.34
N GLU A 339 2.95 -46.18 -8.20
CA GLU A 339 1.98 -46.19 -9.30
C GLU A 339 1.85 -44.82 -10.01
N ASP A 340 2.08 -43.74 -9.28
CA ASP A 340 1.88 -42.37 -9.73
C ASP A 340 3.17 -41.74 -10.30
N LYS A 341 4.34 -42.39 -10.13
CA LYS A 341 5.65 -41.87 -10.58
C LYS A 341 5.76 -41.66 -12.09
N HIS A 342 4.87 -42.27 -12.88
CA HIS A 342 4.84 -42.08 -14.32
C HIS A 342 3.89 -40.95 -14.76
N MET A 343 3.15 -40.34 -13.82
CA MET A 343 2.24 -39.25 -14.16
C MET A 343 3.00 -37.97 -14.48
N PRO A 344 2.77 -37.37 -15.67
CA PRO A 344 3.32 -36.06 -15.99
C PRO A 344 2.47 -34.95 -15.37
N CYS A 345 3.14 -33.91 -14.85
CA CYS A 345 2.49 -32.65 -14.54
C CYS A 345 1.89 -32.05 -15.82
N VAL A 346 0.60 -31.69 -15.79
CA VAL A 346 -0.10 -31.16 -16.97
C VAL A 346 0.44 -29.80 -17.42
N PHE A 347 1.06 -29.06 -16.49
CA PHE A 347 1.54 -27.71 -16.71
C PHE A 347 3.00 -27.70 -17.19
N CYS A 348 3.93 -28.18 -16.35
CA CYS A 348 5.37 -28.15 -16.63
C CYS A 348 5.93 -29.45 -17.25
N GLU A 349 5.11 -30.49 -17.41
CA GLU A 349 5.46 -31.77 -18.06
C GLU A 349 6.52 -32.61 -17.32
N ALA A 350 6.98 -32.20 -16.15
CA ALA A 350 7.80 -33.02 -15.27
C ALA A 350 7.08 -34.33 -14.91
N ILE A 351 7.77 -35.46 -15.03
CA ILE A 351 7.22 -36.79 -14.79
C ILE A 351 7.59 -37.24 -13.38
N GLY A 352 6.59 -37.66 -12.59
CA GLY A 352 6.82 -38.32 -11.30
C GLY A 352 7.37 -37.44 -10.18
N LEU A 353 7.59 -36.14 -10.42
CA LEU A 353 8.13 -35.24 -9.41
C LEU A 353 7.05 -34.68 -8.49
N HIS A 354 5.93 -34.23 -9.06
CA HIS A 354 4.84 -33.62 -8.29
C HIS A 354 3.48 -33.78 -8.98
N TYR A 355 2.40 -33.75 -8.18
CA TYR A 355 1.05 -33.66 -8.72
C TYR A 355 0.80 -32.29 -9.36
N SER A 356 -0.05 -32.24 -10.40
CA SER A 356 -0.33 -30.99 -11.13
C SER A 356 -0.85 -29.86 -10.23
N ASP A 357 -1.57 -30.19 -9.14
CA ASP A 357 -2.07 -29.20 -8.17
C ASP A 357 -0.94 -28.41 -7.49
N SER A 358 0.22 -29.05 -7.29
CA SER A 358 1.39 -28.55 -6.56
C SER A 358 2.53 -28.09 -7.48
N CYS A 359 2.27 -27.83 -8.76
CA CYS A 359 3.29 -27.37 -9.70
C CYS A 359 3.84 -25.99 -9.31
N ALA A 360 5.10 -25.95 -8.86
CA ALA A 360 5.80 -24.71 -8.48
C ALA A 360 6.29 -23.89 -9.68
N ILE A 361 6.53 -24.53 -10.83
CA ILE A 361 6.99 -23.85 -12.07
C ILE A 361 5.89 -22.97 -12.65
N ILE A 362 4.63 -23.45 -12.60
CA ILE A 362 3.44 -22.73 -13.04
C ILE A 362 2.51 -22.63 -11.84
N ASN A 363 2.70 -21.56 -11.06
CA ASN A 363 2.09 -21.40 -9.75
C ASN A 363 0.79 -20.57 -9.78
N THR A 364 0.50 -19.85 -10.87
CA THR A 364 -0.72 -19.02 -10.94
C THR A 364 -1.89 -19.75 -11.60
N THR A 365 -3.11 -19.58 -11.05
CA THR A 365 -4.34 -20.16 -11.62
C THR A 365 -4.62 -19.64 -13.04
N TRP A 366 -4.25 -18.39 -13.34
CA TRP A 366 -4.42 -17.82 -14.68
C TRP A 366 -3.54 -18.53 -15.72
N GLU A 367 -2.23 -18.67 -15.48
CA GLU A 367 -1.33 -19.35 -16.41
C GLU A 367 -1.73 -20.81 -16.61
N ARG A 368 -2.11 -21.49 -15.52
CA ARG A 368 -2.61 -22.86 -15.57
C ARG A 368 -3.80 -22.98 -16.54
N ARG A 369 -4.77 -22.07 -16.47
CA ARG A 369 -5.91 -22.05 -17.41
C ARG A 369 -5.48 -21.75 -18.84
N GLN A 370 -4.54 -20.84 -19.06
CA GLN A 370 -4.02 -20.56 -20.41
C GLN A 370 -3.35 -21.79 -21.02
N ILE A 371 -2.53 -22.50 -20.24
CA ILE A 371 -1.89 -23.74 -20.69
C ILE A 371 -2.93 -24.80 -21.06
N LEU A 372 -4.01 -24.95 -20.28
CA LEU A 372 -5.07 -25.91 -20.62
C LEU A 372 -5.77 -25.54 -21.94
N LYS A 373 -6.11 -24.26 -22.14
CA LYS A 373 -6.71 -23.77 -23.38
C LYS A 373 -5.78 -24.00 -24.58
N MET A 374 -4.52 -23.57 -24.46
CA MET A 374 -3.51 -23.71 -25.52
C MET A 374 -3.26 -25.19 -25.88
N LYS A 375 -3.19 -26.07 -24.89
CA LYS A 375 -2.96 -27.51 -25.10
C LYS A 375 -4.25 -28.30 -25.42
N GLY A 376 -5.39 -27.63 -25.55
CA GLY A 376 -6.69 -28.26 -25.83
C GLY A 376 -7.12 -29.28 -24.78
N ARG A 377 -6.88 -29.00 -23.49
CA ARG A 377 -7.21 -29.87 -22.36
C ARG A 377 -8.48 -29.38 -21.65
N CYS A 378 -9.30 -30.30 -21.18
CA CYS A 378 -10.51 -29.95 -20.43
C CYS A 378 -10.17 -29.39 -19.04
N GLU A 379 -10.76 -28.26 -18.67
CA GLU A 379 -10.57 -27.60 -17.36
C GLU A 379 -11.07 -28.42 -16.15
N ARG A 380 -11.81 -29.51 -16.39
CA ARG A 380 -12.42 -30.35 -15.34
C ARG A 380 -11.65 -31.63 -15.06
N CYS A 381 -11.13 -32.28 -16.10
CA CYS A 381 -10.40 -33.54 -15.97
C CYS A 381 -8.93 -33.47 -16.43
N LEU A 382 -8.50 -32.35 -17.01
CA LEU A 382 -7.16 -32.11 -17.56
C LEU A 382 -6.75 -32.99 -18.75
N GLU A 383 -7.66 -33.79 -19.31
CA GLU A 383 -7.42 -34.66 -20.46
C GLU A 383 -7.65 -33.96 -21.81
N LYS A 384 -6.88 -34.35 -22.84
CA LYS A 384 -6.97 -33.80 -24.21
C LYS A 384 -8.19 -34.29 -25.01
N ARG A 385 -8.62 -35.54 -24.80
CA ARG A 385 -9.73 -36.17 -25.55
C ARG A 385 -11.06 -36.13 -24.81
N CYS A 386 -11.23 -35.13 -23.94
CA CYS A 386 -12.47 -34.93 -23.23
C CYS A 386 -13.42 -34.09 -24.11
N PRO A 387 -14.68 -34.51 -24.32
CA PRO A 387 -15.65 -33.74 -25.10
C PRO A 387 -15.95 -32.34 -24.53
N SER A 388 -15.48 -32.04 -23.32
CA SER A 388 -15.63 -30.76 -22.59
C SER A 388 -17.06 -30.29 -22.31
N ASP A 389 -18.05 -31.00 -22.83
CA ASP A 389 -19.47 -30.89 -22.51
C ASP A 389 -19.74 -31.29 -21.04
N ARG A 390 -20.67 -30.58 -20.39
CA ARG A 390 -21.02 -30.79 -18.97
C ARG A 390 -21.50 -32.21 -18.72
N PHE A 391 -22.27 -32.78 -19.65
CA PHE A 391 -22.85 -34.11 -19.49
C PHE A 391 -21.92 -35.25 -19.95
N LYS A 392 -20.79 -34.94 -20.59
CA LYS A 392 -19.89 -35.95 -21.18
C LYS A 392 -18.53 -36.03 -20.49
N CYS A 393 -18.15 -35.02 -19.71
CA CYS A 393 -16.94 -35.07 -18.89
C CYS A 393 -17.18 -35.92 -17.64
N LYS A 394 -16.48 -37.05 -17.52
CA LYS A 394 -16.59 -37.97 -16.36
C LYS A 394 -16.31 -37.30 -15.01
N LYS A 395 -15.50 -36.23 -14.99
CA LYS A 395 -15.16 -35.46 -13.78
C LYS A 395 -15.96 -34.16 -13.62
N TYR A 396 -17.07 -33.98 -14.34
CA TYR A 396 -17.88 -32.75 -14.22
C TYR A 396 -18.43 -32.53 -12.81
N PHE A 397 -19.01 -33.58 -12.23
CA PHE A 397 -19.63 -33.55 -10.90
C PHE A 397 -18.62 -33.79 -9.76
N THR A 398 -17.35 -34.04 -10.06
CA THR A 398 -16.31 -34.16 -9.05
C THR A 398 -16.16 -32.81 -8.35
N LYS A 399 -16.29 -32.81 -7.02
CA LYS A 399 -16.13 -31.61 -6.20
C LYS A 399 -14.66 -31.22 -6.13
N CYS A 400 -14.39 -29.92 -6.24
CA CYS A 400 -13.07 -29.38 -6.02
C CYS A 400 -12.63 -29.59 -4.56
N TYR A 401 -11.38 -30.02 -4.34
CA TYR A 401 -10.79 -30.14 -3.02
C TYR A 401 -10.80 -28.82 -2.23
N HIS A 402 -10.54 -27.69 -2.90
CA HIS A 402 -10.42 -26.36 -2.29
C HIS A 402 -11.78 -25.74 -1.97
N CYS A 403 -12.58 -25.41 -3.00
CA CYS A 403 -13.84 -24.67 -2.80
C CYS A 403 -15.10 -25.54 -2.69
N LYS A 404 -14.97 -26.88 -2.78
CA LYS A 404 -16.08 -27.86 -2.75
C LYS A 404 -17.14 -27.75 -3.86
N SER A 405 -17.06 -26.75 -4.74
CA SER A 405 -17.89 -26.60 -5.93
C SER A 405 -17.47 -27.56 -7.05
N SER A 406 -18.38 -27.87 -7.97
CA SER A 406 -18.09 -28.69 -9.16
C SER A 406 -17.75 -27.82 -10.38
N GLY A 407 -17.41 -28.44 -11.51
CA GLY A 407 -17.25 -27.74 -12.79
C GLY A 407 -15.83 -27.25 -13.12
N HIS A 408 -14.84 -27.47 -12.24
CA HIS A 408 -13.41 -27.23 -12.50
C HIS A 408 -12.53 -28.24 -11.73
N HIS A 409 -11.28 -28.42 -12.19
CA HIS A 409 -10.29 -29.24 -11.49
C HIS A 409 -9.62 -28.45 -10.35
N SER A 410 -9.25 -29.10 -9.25
CA SER A 410 -8.62 -28.44 -8.08
C SER A 410 -7.34 -27.67 -8.42
N ALA A 411 -6.57 -28.21 -9.37
CA ALA A 411 -5.34 -27.58 -9.87
C ALA A 411 -5.55 -26.20 -10.51
N ILE A 412 -6.78 -25.81 -10.84
CA ILE A 412 -7.11 -24.49 -11.40
C ILE A 412 -8.17 -23.73 -10.58
N CYS A 413 -8.40 -24.18 -9.34
CA CYS A 413 -9.23 -23.46 -8.39
C CYS A 413 -8.51 -22.19 -7.95
N PHE A 414 -9.20 -21.06 -7.99
CA PHE A 414 -8.67 -19.75 -7.58
C PHE A 414 -8.74 -19.52 -6.07
N LEU A 415 -9.54 -20.32 -5.35
CA LEU A 415 -9.79 -20.11 -3.93
C LEU A 415 -8.51 -20.14 -3.07
N PRO A 416 -7.51 -21.01 -3.30
CA PRO A 416 -6.29 -21.01 -2.50
C PRO A 416 -5.51 -19.69 -2.61
N GLU A 417 -5.33 -19.18 -3.83
CA GLU A 417 -4.61 -17.93 -4.05
C GLU A 417 -5.41 -16.72 -3.53
N HIS A 418 -6.73 -16.74 -3.68
CA HIS A 418 -7.62 -15.73 -3.11
C HIS A 418 -7.60 -15.74 -1.58
N SER A 419 -7.57 -16.92 -0.95
CA SER A 419 -7.54 -17.04 0.51
C SER A 419 -6.26 -16.46 1.10
N GLU A 420 -5.13 -16.64 0.41
CA GLU A 420 -3.84 -16.05 0.80
C GLU A 420 -3.86 -14.51 0.69
N ASP A 421 -4.47 -13.96 -0.37
CA ASP A 421 -4.69 -12.51 -0.51
C ASP A 421 -5.58 -11.95 0.60
N VAL A 422 -6.71 -12.62 0.88
CA VAL A 422 -7.63 -12.24 1.96
C VAL A 422 -6.93 -12.26 3.31
N GLU A 423 -6.13 -13.30 3.61
CA GLU A 423 -5.39 -13.37 4.87
C GLU A 423 -4.34 -12.26 4.99
N THR A 424 -3.63 -11.96 3.90
CA THR A 424 -2.66 -10.85 3.86
C THR A 424 -3.34 -9.50 4.10
N ARG A 425 -4.50 -9.27 3.48
CA ARG A 425 -5.31 -8.06 3.66
C ARG A 425 -5.85 -7.97 5.09
N LEU A 426 -6.29 -9.08 5.65
CA LEU A 426 -6.79 -9.17 7.03
C LEU A 426 -5.70 -8.86 8.05
N GLN A 427 -4.49 -9.38 7.84
CA GLN A 427 -3.34 -9.06 8.70
C GLN A 427 -3.03 -7.56 8.69
N ARG A 428 -2.97 -6.94 7.51
CA ARG A 428 -2.75 -5.48 7.38
C ARG A 428 -3.85 -4.67 8.05
N ALA A 429 -5.12 -5.03 7.82
CA ALA A 429 -6.25 -4.35 8.45
C ALA A 429 -6.20 -4.46 9.99
N ARG A 430 -5.78 -5.61 10.54
CA ARG A 430 -5.59 -5.79 11.98
C ARG A 430 -4.42 -4.95 12.52
N GLU A 431 -3.33 -4.82 11.77
CA GLU A 431 -2.21 -3.94 12.11
C GLU A 431 -2.66 -2.46 12.12
N ASP A 432 -3.39 -2.01 11.10
CA ASP A 432 -3.94 -0.66 11.01
C ASP A 432 -4.90 -0.38 12.17
N ARG A 433 -5.81 -1.32 12.48
CA ARG A 433 -6.70 -1.24 13.63
C ARG A 433 -5.93 -1.05 14.93
N TRP A 434 -4.87 -1.83 15.13
CA TRP A 434 -4.01 -1.72 16.33
C TRP A 434 -3.30 -0.36 16.40
N GLN A 435 -2.82 0.16 15.27
CA GLN A 435 -2.19 1.49 15.20
C GLN A 435 -3.20 2.60 15.54
N TYR A 436 -4.40 2.58 14.95
CA TYR A 436 -5.45 3.55 15.24
C TYR A 436 -5.89 3.49 16.70
N ALA A 437 -6.13 2.30 17.26
CA ALA A 437 -6.49 2.12 18.66
C ALA A 437 -5.39 2.63 19.62
N THR A 438 -4.11 2.44 19.26
CA THR A 438 -2.99 2.95 20.07
C THR A 438 -2.86 4.46 19.97
N SER A 439 -3.02 5.03 18.77
CA SER A 439 -3.06 6.48 18.56
C SER A 439 -4.22 7.13 19.32
N LEU A 440 -5.41 6.54 19.29
CA LEU A 440 -6.58 7.01 20.01
C LEU A 440 -6.35 7.05 21.52
N ARG A 441 -5.75 6.00 22.10
CA ARG A 441 -5.37 5.98 23.53
C ARG A 441 -4.43 7.13 23.89
N ALA A 442 -3.45 7.42 23.05
CA ALA A 442 -2.52 8.54 23.25
C ALA A 442 -3.25 9.90 23.18
N LEU A 443 -4.15 10.08 22.21
CA LEU A 443 -4.95 11.31 22.06
C LEU A 443 -5.91 11.52 23.22
N HIS A 444 -6.61 10.48 23.67
CA HIS A 444 -7.46 10.55 24.86
C HIS A 444 -6.66 10.90 26.11
N HIS A 445 -5.45 10.36 26.27
CA HIS A 445 -4.56 10.73 27.37
C HIS A 445 -4.14 12.20 27.27
N ALA A 446 -3.72 12.69 26.10
CA ALA A 446 -3.34 14.08 25.89
C ALA A 446 -4.50 15.05 26.19
N ARG A 447 -5.71 14.73 25.70
CA ARG A 447 -6.94 15.48 25.99
C ARG A 447 -7.23 15.52 27.50
N LYS A 448 -7.15 14.37 28.18
CA LYS A 448 -7.35 14.26 29.62
C LYS A 448 -6.35 15.14 30.38
N THR A 449 -5.07 15.08 30.04
CA THR A 449 -4.03 15.88 30.70
C THR A 449 -4.29 17.38 30.53
N LEU A 450 -4.66 17.84 29.33
CA LEU A 450 -5.02 19.25 29.12
C LEU A 450 -6.22 19.70 29.95
N LEU A 451 -7.26 18.86 30.07
CA LEU A 451 -8.43 19.14 30.90
C LEU A 451 -8.12 19.20 32.41
N HIS A 452 -7.10 18.47 32.90
CA HIS A 452 -6.69 18.54 34.32
C HIS A 452 -5.87 19.78 34.65
N HIS A 453 -5.38 20.50 33.63
CA HIS A 453 -4.64 21.75 33.77
C HIS A 453 -5.54 23.00 33.60
N MET A 454 -6.85 22.80 33.41
CA MET A 454 -7.90 23.81 33.52
C MET A 454 -8.53 23.71 34.90
#